data_AF-A0A923EKN1-F1
#
_entry.id   AF-A0A923EKN1-F1
#
_cell.length_a   1.000
_cell.length_b   1.000
_cell.length_c   1.000
_cell.angle_alpha   90.00
_cell.angle_beta   90.00
_cell.angle_gamma   90.00
#
_symmetry.space_group_name_H-M   'P 1'
#
loop_
_entity.id
_entity.type
_entity.pdbx_description
1 polymer ?
#
loop_
_entity_poly.entity_id
_entity_poly.type
_entity_poly.pdbx_seq_one_letter_code
_entity_poly.pdbx_strand_id
1 'polypeptide(L)'
;MKVTRKIIEIDEEHCDGCGNCVISCAEGALKIIDGKAKVISDNLCDGLGACIGECPQDALKIIERETEEYDEEAVEKHCQSANIPKTFEKAESALTHWPVQIRLIPPTAPFLKGANLLVVADCVPLAFPSLHQDFIDGKTVMMGCPKFDDVQEYVDKFAGIFKTAGVKSVTTLIMEVPCCSGLPMIVKKGMEKAEVNVPGKQVTISTRGEILEER
;
A
#
# COMPACT_ATOMS: atom_id res chain seq x y z
N MET A 1 8.21 15.76 -26.51
CA MET A 1 8.77 15.35 -27.83
C MET A 1 10.24 15.01 -27.60
N LYS A 2 10.82 14.08 -28.37
CA LYS A 2 12.25 13.75 -28.24
C LYS A 2 13.09 14.62 -29.17
N VAL A 3 14.23 15.09 -28.67
CA VAL A 3 15.18 15.94 -29.38
C VAL A 3 16.60 15.43 -29.15
N THR A 4 17.48 15.60 -30.14
CA THR A 4 18.92 15.32 -29.94
C THR A 4 19.54 16.52 -29.23
N ARG A 5 20.06 16.29 -28.01
CA ARG A 5 20.64 17.32 -27.16
C ARG A 5 21.78 16.76 -26.32
N LYS A 6 22.55 17.67 -25.74
CA LYS A 6 23.59 17.35 -24.76
C LYS A 6 22.98 16.95 -23.44
N ILE A 7 23.51 15.91 -22.82
CA ILE A 7 23.07 15.41 -21.51
C ILE A 7 24.23 14.73 -20.79
N ILE A 8 24.14 14.66 -19.46
CA ILE A 8 25.11 13.96 -18.63
C ILE A 8 24.90 12.44 -18.73
N GLU A 9 25.99 11.74 -19.01
CA GLU A 9 26.13 10.30 -18.85
C GLU A 9 27.09 10.00 -17.69
N ILE A 10 26.77 8.95 -16.93
CA ILE A 10 27.53 8.53 -15.76
C ILE A 10 28.09 7.14 -16.03
N ASP A 11 29.40 7.02 -15.90
CA ASP A 11 30.12 5.76 -15.90
C ASP A 11 29.94 5.06 -14.55
N GLU A 12 29.05 4.07 -14.50
CA GLU A 12 28.77 3.33 -13.26
C GLU A 12 29.96 2.48 -12.79
N GLU A 13 30.92 2.13 -13.66
CA GLU A 13 32.11 1.37 -13.25
C GLU A 13 33.06 2.25 -12.43
N HIS A 14 33.24 3.50 -12.84
CA HIS A 14 34.11 4.47 -12.16
C HIS A 14 33.43 5.23 -11.03
N CYS A 15 32.10 5.34 -11.04
CA CYS A 15 31.35 6.02 -9.98
C CYS A 15 31.44 5.24 -8.66
N ASP A 16 31.90 5.85 -7.57
CA ASP A 16 31.95 5.25 -6.24
C ASP A 16 30.76 5.59 -5.34
N GLY A 17 29.83 6.42 -5.84
CA GLY A 17 28.65 6.87 -5.09
C GLY A 17 28.90 8.01 -4.11
N CYS A 18 30.04 8.71 -4.16
CA CYS A 18 30.38 9.79 -3.22
C CYS A 18 29.34 10.94 -3.16
N GLY A 19 28.59 11.18 -4.24
CA GLY A 19 27.46 12.12 -4.25
C GLY A 19 27.81 13.60 -4.48
N ASN A 20 29.07 13.96 -4.71
CA ASN A 20 29.45 15.36 -4.97
C ASN A 20 28.67 15.97 -6.15
N CYS A 21 28.53 15.21 -7.24
CA CYS A 21 27.75 15.62 -8.42
C CYS A 21 26.27 15.91 -8.10
N VAL A 22 25.67 15.18 -7.14
CA VAL A 22 24.29 15.37 -6.69
C VAL A 22 24.15 16.70 -5.96
N ILE A 23 25.10 17.03 -5.09
CA ILE A 23 25.09 18.28 -4.30
C ILE A 23 25.29 19.50 -5.20
N SER A 24 26.11 19.38 -6.24
CA SER A 24 26.42 20.47 -7.15
C SER A 24 25.38 20.74 -8.24
N CYS A 25 24.42 19.83 -8.45
CA CYS A 25 23.41 19.98 -9.50
C CYS A 25 22.30 20.90 -9.01
N ALA A 26 22.24 22.12 -9.56
CA ALA A 26 21.23 23.11 -9.19
C ALA A 26 19.81 22.69 -9.62
N GLU A 27 19.72 21.85 -10.65
CA GLU A 27 18.48 21.37 -11.25
C GLU A 27 17.91 20.15 -10.49
N GLY A 28 18.67 19.56 -9.56
CA GLY A 28 18.27 18.34 -8.85
C GLY A 28 18.15 17.10 -9.75
N ALA A 29 18.79 17.10 -10.92
CA ALA A 29 18.65 16.05 -11.93
C ALA A 29 19.37 14.73 -11.58
N LEU A 30 20.19 14.72 -10.52
CA LEU A 30 21.03 13.59 -10.12
C LEU A 30 20.63 13.04 -8.76
N LYS A 31 20.68 11.71 -8.59
CA LYS A 31 20.45 11.04 -7.29
C LYS A 31 21.36 9.82 -7.14
N ILE A 32 21.70 9.47 -5.90
CA ILE A 32 22.32 8.17 -5.60
C ILE A 32 21.23 7.10 -5.53
N ILE A 33 21.33 6.10 -6.40
CA ILE A 33 20.43 4.94 -6.49
C ILE A 33 21.33 3.70 -6.56
N ASP A 34 21.12 2.74 -5.66
CA ASP A 34 21.92 1.51 -5.57
C ASP A 34 23.44 1.76 -5.45
N GLY A 35 23.81 2.82 -4.73
CA GLY A 35 25.21 3.21 -4.49
C GLY A 35 25.90 3.89 -5.68
N LYS A 36 25.17 4.24 -6.76
CA LYS A 36 25.72 4.94 -7.93
C LYS A 36 24.94 6.22 -8.22
N ALA A 37 25.60 7.22 -8.79
CA ALA A 37 24.92 8.42 -9.27
C ALA A 37 24.13 8.09 -10.54
N LYS A 38 22.88 8.57 -10.62
CA LYS A 38 22.00 8.41 -11.78
C LYS A 38 21.31 9.72 -12.13
N VAL A 39 21.15 9.98 -13.42
CA VAL A 39 20.22 11.01 -13.91
C VAL A 39 18.80 10.46 -13.71
N ILE A 40 18.00 11.12 -12.88
CA ILE A 40 16.67 10.61 -12.50
C ILE A 40 15.59 10.94 -13.51
N SER A 41 15.81 11.97 -14.33
CA SER A 41 14.93 12.34 -15.43
C SER A 41 15.69 13.23 -16.41
N ASP A 42 15.62 12.90 -17.69
CA ASP A 42 16.43 13.58 -18.72
C ASP A 42 15.97 15.02 -18.95
N ASN A 43 14.67 15.30 -18.81
CA ASN A 43 14.10 16.65 -18.88
C ASN A 43 14.52 17.58 -17.73
N LEU A 44 15.09 17.05 -16.64
CA LEU A 44 15.65 17.84 -15.54
C LEU A 44 17.12 18.19 -15.76
N CYS A 45 17.85 17.39 -16.54
CA CYS A 45 19.27 17.63 -16.80
C CYS A 45 19.40 18.62 -17.95
N ASP A 46 19.87 19.83 -17.66
CA ASP A 46 20.07 20.90 -18.65
C ASP A 46 21.19 20.60 -19.68
N GLY A 47 22.11 19.70 -19.33
CA GLY A 47 23.26 19.32 -20.15
C GLY A 47 24.45 20.30 -20.07
N LEU A 48 24.46 21.22 -19.09
CA LEU A 48 25.51 22.23 -18.91
C LEU A 48 26.83 21.64 -18.40
N GLY A 49 26.76 20.60 -17.56
CA GLY A 49 27.92 19.89 -17.04
C GLY A 49 28.61 20.50 -15.83
N ALA A 50 27.91 21.33 -15.05
CA ALA A 50 28.42 21.86 -13.79
C ALA A 50 28.91 20.76 -12.81
N CYS A 51 28.28 19.59 -12.85
CA CYS A 51 28.60 18.45 -12.00
C CYS A 51 29.88 17.68 -12.37
N ILE A 52 30.45 17.89 -13.56
CA ILE A 52 31.60 17.12 -14.05
C ILE A 52 32.84 17.43 -13.21
N GLY A 53 33.10 18.72 -12.95
CA GLY A 53 34.27 19.15 -12.17
C GLY A 53 34.23 18.74 -10.69
N GLU A 54 33.06 18.32 -10.21
CA GLU A 54 32.83 17.94 -8.81
C GLU A 54 33.03 16.44 -8.58
N CYS A 55 33.14 15.65 -9.66
CA CYS A 55 33.34 14.21 -9.56
C CYS A 55 34.84 13.87 -9.36
N PRO A 56 35.24 13.35 -8.19
CA PRO A 56 36.64 13.00 -7.95
C PRO A 56 37.10 11.77 -8.76
N GLN A 57 36.16 10.98 -9.29
CA GLN A 57 36.43 9.78 -10.08
C GLN A 57 36.39 10.02 -11.60
N ASP A 58 36.15 11.26 -12.05
CA ASP A 58 36.00 11.61 -13.46
C ASP A 58 34.97 10.73 -14.21
N ALA A 59 33.89 10.35 -13.50
CA ALA A 59 32.90 9.39 -13.97
C ALA A 59 31.78 10.03 -14.82
N LEU A 60 31.77 11.35 -15.02
CA LEU A 60 30.69 12.07 -15.69
C LEU A 60 31.14 12.65 -17.03
N LYS A 61 30.34 12.47 -18.07
CA LYS A 61 30.62 12.97 -19.42
C LYS A 61 29.38 13.63 -20.01
N ILE A 62 29.58 14.64 -20.86
CA ILE A 62 28.50 15.14 -21.73
C ILE A 62 28.50 14.29 -23.00
N ILE A 63 27.34 13.73 -23.32
CA ILE A 63 27.08 13.03 -24.58
C ILE A 63 25.96 13.72 -25.33
N GLU A 64 25.86 13.46 -26.63
CA GLU A 64 24.68 13.82 -27.43
C GLU A 64 23.85 12.57 -27.67
N ARG A 65 22.59 12.58 -27.20
CA ARG A 65 21.63 11.52 -27.46
C ARG A 65 20.23 12.08 -27.68
N GLU A 66 19.38 11.28 -28.31
CA GLU A 66 17.96 11.60 -28.44
C GLU A 66 17.24 11.38 -27.10
N THR A 67 16.73 12.46 -26.51
CA THR A 67 16.03 12.41 -25.24
C THR A 67 14.97 13.51 -25.09
N GLU A 68 14.28 13.56 -23.96
CA GLU A 68 13.30 14.58 -23.62
C GLU A 68 13.94 15.97 -23.60
N GLU A 69 13.18 16.97 -24.05
CA GLU A 69 13.61 18.36 -23.98
C GLU A 69 13.71 18.81 -22.53
N TYR A 70 14.68 19.69 -22.24
CA TYR A 70 14.83 20.27 -20.91
C TYR A 70 13.63 21.15 -20.57
N ASP A 71 13.13 20.99 -19.35
CA ASP A 71 11.92 21.62 -18.87
C ASP A 71 12.22 22.39 -17.57
N GLU A 72 12.43 23.69 -17.71
CA GLU A 72 12.66 24.60 -16.57
C GLU A 72 11.50 24.58 -15.57
N GLU A 73 10.26 24.44 -16.05
CA GLU A 73 9.07 24.35 -15.20
C GLU A 73 9.06 23.03 -14.40
N ALA A 74 9.53 21.93 -14.99
CA ALA A 74 9.71 20.66 -14.30
C ALA A 74 10.80 20.73 -13.22
N VAL A 75 11.92 21.41 -13.49
CA VAL A 75 12.98 21.67 -12.50
C VAL A 75 12.45 22.49 -11.32
N GLU A 76 11.74 23.58 -11.62
CA GLU A 76 11.15 24.44 -10.60
C GLU A 76 10.17 23.65 -9.71
N LYS A 77 9.27 22.87 -10.30
CA LYS A 77 8.34 22.00 -9.55
C LYS A 77 9.07 20.96 -8.72
N HIS A 78 10.11 20.32 -9.28
CA HIS A 78 10.88 19.29 -8.59
C HIS A 78 11.51 19.85 -7.31
N CYS A 79 12.25 20.96 -7.42
CA CYS A 79 12.93 21.60 -6.30
C CYS A 79 11.97 22.27 -5.31
N GLN A 80 10.88 22.89 -5.78
CA GLN A 80 9.89 23.52 -4.90
C GLN A 80 9.07 22.49 -4.12
N SER A 81 8.74 21.34 -4.73
CA SER A 81 7.94 20.30 -4.06
C SER A 81 8.60 19.73 -2.80
N ALA A 82 9.95 19.73 -2.74
CA ALA A 82 10.70 19.28 -1.57
C ALA A 82 10.57 20.23 -0.37
N ASN A 83 10.24 21.50 -0.60
CA ASN A 83 10.12 22.55 0.43
C ASN A 83 8.68 22.80 0.88
N ILE A 84 7.71 22.05 0.36
CA ILE A 84 6.31 22.15 0.77
C ILE A 84 6.07 21.13 1.90
N PRO A 85 5.78 21.58 3.14
CA PRO A 85 5.42 20.65 4.22
C PRO A 85 4.19 19.84 3.80
N LYS A 86 4.33 18.51 3.78
CA LYS A 86 3.19 17.63 3.59
C LYS A 86 2.36 17.61 4.87
N THR A 87 1.18 18.21 4.82
CA THR A 87 0.15 17.96 5.82
C THR A 87 -0.56 16.68 5.45
N PHE A 88 -0.60 15.71 6.36
CA PHE A 88 -1.45 14.54 6.19
C PHE A 88 -2.91 15.00 6.26
N GLU A 89 -3.66 14.80 5.18
CA GLU A 89 -5.09 15.05 5.20
C GLU A 89 -5.77 14.07 6.17
N LYS A 90 -6.71 14.60 6.96
CA LYS A 90 -7.50 13.79 7.88
C LYS A 90 -8.42 12.89 7.04
N ALA A 91 -8.05 11.62 6.89
CA ALA A 91 -8.86 10.66 6.15
C ALA A 91 -10.23 10.47 6.82
N GLU A 92 -11.29 10.46 6.02
CA GLU A 92 -12.63 10.11 6.49
C GLU A 92 -12.72 8.60 6.75
N SER A 93 -13.61 8.22 7.67
CA SER A 93 -13.85 6.81 7.97
C SER A 93 -14.63 6.14 6.84
N ALA A 94 -14.04 5.09 6.24
CA ALA A 94 -14.72 4.24 5.28
C ALA A 94 -15.85 3.35 5.89
N LEU A 95 -16.03 3.35 7.22
CA LEU A 95 -17.04 2.52 7.87
C LEU A 95 -18.46 3.05 7.59
N THR A 96 -19.31 2.20 7.00
CA THR A 96 -20.66 2.57 6.57
C THR A 96 -21.79 2.12 7.51
N HIS A 97 -21.46 1.36 8.56
CA HIS A 97 -22.47 0.77 9.45
C HIS A 97 -21.98 0.63 10.89
N TRP A 98 -22.93 0.45 11.80
CA TRP A 98 -22.69 0.14 13.21
C TRP A 98 -23.86 -0.71 13.75
N PRO A 99 -23.64 -1.67 14.69
CA PRO A 99 -22.37 -2.07 15.32
C PRO A 99 -21.49 -2.97 14.45
N VAL A 100 -20.20 -3.06 14.77
CA VAL A 100 -19.24 -3.89 14.02
C VAL A 100 -18.92 -5.24 14.67
N GLN A 101 -19.22 -5.43 15.96
CA GLN A 101 -18.90 -6.66 16.68
C GLN A 101 -19.79 -7.83 16.21
N ILE A 102 -19.18 -8.97 15.86
CA ILE A 102 -19.88 -10.17 15.32
C ILE A 102 -21.08 -10.56 16.19
N ARG A 103 -20.92 -10.49 17.52
CA ARG A 103 -21.97 -10.84 18.49
C ARG A 103 -23.20 -9.95 18.42
N LEU A 104 -22.98 -8.65 18.20
CA LEU A 104 -24.02 -7.62 18.24
C LEU A 104 -24.83 -7.53 16.96
N ILE A 105 -24.29 -8.02 15.84
CA ILE A 105 -24.95 -7.93 14.55
C ILE A 105 -25.99 -9.06 14.42
N PRO A 106 -27.28 -8.77 14.18
CA PRO A 106 -28.25 -9.80 13.87
C PRO A 106 -28.07 -10.31 12.42
N PRO A 107 -28.29 -11.61 12.14
CA PRO A 107 -28.14 -12.16 10.79
C PRO A 107 -28.99 -11.48 9.70
N THR A 108 -30.07 -10.83 10.10
CA THR A 108 -31.04 -10.16 9.23
C THR A 108 -30.76 -8.66 9.06
N ALA A 109 -29.63 -8.14 9.58
CA ALA A 109 -29.30 -6.72 9.50
C ALA A 109 -29.31 -6.21 8.04
N PRO A 110 -29.96 -5.06 7.74
CA PRO A 110 -30.13 -4.59 6.36
C PRO A 110 -28.82 -4.39 5.59
N PHE A 111 -27.76 -3.92 6.26
CA PHE A 111 -26.45 -3.66 5.66
C PHE A 111 -25.66 -4.93 5.27
N LEU A 112 -26.15 -6.13 5.64
CA LEU A 112 -25.56 -7.39 5.22
C LEU A 112 -26.03 -7.82 3.83
N LYS A 113 -27.18 -7.30 3.35
CA LYS A 113 -27.80 -7.74 2.09
C LYS A 113 -26.87 -7.48 0.90
N GLY A 114 -26.43 -8.53 0.23
CA GLY A 114 -25.53 -8.41 -0.93
C GLY A 114 -24.15 -7.85 -0.59
N ALA A 115 -23.72 -7.95 0.67
CA ALA A 115 -22.48 -7.36 1.14
C ALA A 115 -21.23 -8.10 0.64
N ASN A 116 -20.14 -7.34 0.48
CA ASN A 116 -18.78 -7.88 0.53
C ASN A 116 -18.36 -7.88 2.00
N LEU A 117 -18.30 -9.04 2.62
CA LEU A 117 -18.06 -9.15 4.05
C LEU A 117 -16.57 -9.02 4.36
N LEU A 118 -16.22 -8.18 5.32
CA LEU A 118 -14.88 -8.10 5.89
C LEU A 118 -14.91 -8.60 7.33
N VAL A 119 -14.43 -9.81 7.56
CA VAL A 119 -14.31 -10.41 8.89
C VAL A 119 -12.92 -10.08 9.45
N VAL A 120 -12.85 -9.37 10.57
CA VAL A 120 -11.59 -8.79 11.08
C VAL A 120 -11.32 -9.25 12.50
N ALA A 121 -10.11 -9.74 12.79
CA ALA A 121 -9.68 -9.98 14.16
C ALA A 121 -9.50 -8.66 14.93
N ASP A 122 -9.91 -8.60 16.21
CA ASP A 122 -9.90 -7.37 17.03
C ASP A 122 -8.57 -6.59 17.06
N CYS A 123 -7.43 -7.28 16.93
CA CYS A 123 -6.11 -6.65 16.97
C CYS A 123 -5.68 -6.02 15.64
N VAL A 124 -6.31 -6.38 14.52
CA VAL A 124 -5.92 -5.90 13.17
C VAL A 124 -6.05 -4.38 13.05
N PRO A 125 -7.16 -3.72 13.45
CA PRO A 125 -7.27 -2.26 13.37
C PRO A 125 -6.22 -1.49 14.18
N LEU A 126 -5.64 -2.11 15.21
CA LEU A 126 -4.58 -1.51 16.01
C LEU A 126 -3.18 -1.73 15.42
N ALA A 127 -2.97 -2.88 14.75
CA ALA A 127 -1.68 -3.20 14.15
C ALA A 127 -1.53 -2.63 12.73
N PHE A 128 -2.63 -2.49 11.98
CA PHE A 128 -2.63 -2.13 10.57
C PHE A 128 -3.25 -0.73 10.34
N PRO A 129 -2.44 0.33 10.24
CA PRO A 129 -2.92 1.71 10.31
C PRO A 129 -3.78 2.15 9.11
N SER A 130 -3.57 1.54 7.94
CA SER A 130 -4.30 1.86 6.70
C SER A 130 -5.54 0.99 6.48
N LEU A 131 -6.06 0.33 7.52
CA LEU A 131 -7.19 -0.60 7.40
C LEU A 131 -8.42 0.02 6.71
N HIS A 132 -8.71 1.29 6.99
CA HIS A 132 -9.83 1.99 6.40
C HIS A 132 -9.71 2.11 4.88
N GLN A 133 -8.52 2.46 4.40
CA GLN A 133 -8.23 2.66 2.98
C GLN A 133 -8.10 1.33 2.23
N ASP A 134 -7.41 0.36 2.84
CA ASP A 134 -6.99 -0.84 2.12
C ASP A 134 -8.04 -1.96 2.14
N PHE A 135 -8.88 -2.01 3.19
CA PHE A 135 -9.79 -3.14 3.39
C PHE A 135 -11.24 -2.77 3.70
N ILE A 136 -11.53 -1.66 4.38
CA ILE A 136 -12.91 -1.33 4.79
C ILE A 136 -13.74 -0.77 3.63
N ASP A 137 -13.12 0.01 2.73
CA ASP A 137 -13.87 0.65 1.66
C ASP A 137 -14.69 -0.33 0.80
N GLY A 138 -15.97 -0.01 0.63
CA GLY A 138 -16.94 -0.86 -0.07
C GLY A 138 -17.30 -2.19 0.61
N LYS A 139 -16.89 -2.44 1.86
CA LYS A 139 -17.15 -3.69 2.59
C LYS A 139 -17.95 -3.50 3.89
N THR A 140 -18.69 -4.55 4.26
CA THR A 140 -19.40 -4.62 5.54
C THR A 140 -18.53 -5.30 6.57
N VAL A 141 -18.11 -4.56 7.60
CA VAL A 141 -17.20 -5.05 8.65
C VAL A 141 -17.92 -5.91 9.68
N MET A 142 -17.31 -7.04 10.05
CA MET A 142 -17.66 -7.86 11.20
C MET A 142 -16.39 -8.20 11.98
N MET A 143 -16.25 -7.67 13.20
CA MET A 143 -15.05 -7.76 14.02
C MET A 143 -15.25 -8.70 15.21
N GLY A 144 -14.22 -9.46 15.59
CA GLY A 144 -14.23 -10.24 16.83
C GLY A 144 -12.98 -11.11 17.03
N CYS A 145 -12.87 -11.75 18.21
CA CYS A 145 -11.71 -12.54 18.58
C CYS A 145 -12.09 -13.97 19.00
N PRO A 146 -11.66 -15.01 18.25
CA PRO A 146 -12.02 -16.40 18.56
C PRO A 146 -11.42 -16.92 19.87
N LYS A 147 -10.49 -16.18 20.50
CA LYS A 147 -9.91 -16.54 21.80
C LYS A 147 -10.79 -16.13 22.98
N PHE A 148 -11.55 -15.06 22.84
CA PHE A 148 -12.38 -14.49 23.92
C PHE A 148 -13.87 -14.76 23.73
N ASP A 149 -14.30 -15.02 22.50
CA ASP A 149 -15.70 -15.26 22.16
C ASP A 149 -16.05 -16.73 21.99
N ASP A 150 -17.35 -17.02 21.99
CA ASP A 150 -17.86 -18.37 21.76
C ASP A 150 -17.80 -18.72 20.27
N VAL A 151 -16.98 -19.73 19.96
CA VAL A 151 -16.74 -20.23 18.61
C VAL A 151 -18.03 -20.75 17.97
N GLN A 152 -18.86 -21.47 18.72
CA GLN A 152 -20.09 -22.05 18.19
C GLN A 152 -21.14 -20.97 17.93
N GLU A 153 -21.23 -19.96 18.80
CA GLU A 153 -22.06 -18.77 18.58
C GLU A 153 -21.69 -18.07 17.27
N TYR A 154 -20.39 -17.94 16.96
CA TYR A 154 -19.95 -17.34 15.70
C TYR A 154 -20.30 -18.19 14.49
N VAL A 155 -20.06 -19.51 14.55
CA VAL A 155 -20.43 -20.43 13.46
C VAL A 155 -21.92 -20.31 13.15
N ASP A 156 -22.76 -20.30 14.18
CA ASP A 156 -24.21 -20.20 14.04
C ASP A 156 -24.63 -18.84 13.49
N LYS A 157 -23.95 -17.77 13.93
CA LYS A 157 -24.15 -16.41 13.41
C LYS A 157 -23.86 -16.34 11.92
N PHE A 158 -22.68 -16.79 11.49
CA PHE A 158 -22.29 -16.76 10.09
C PHE A 158 -23.20 -17.65 9.24
N ALA A 159 -23.58 -18.83 9.73
CA ALA A 159 -24.54 -19.68 9.03
C ALA A 159 -25.89 -18.97 8.81
N GLY A 160 -26.39 -18.24 9.82
CA GLY A 160 -27.59 -17.41 9.68
C GLY A 160 -27.41 -16.32 8.61
N ILE A 161 -26.30 -15.59 8.66
CA ILE A 161 -25.99 -14.50 7.71
C ILE A 161 -25.94 -15.04 6.29
N PHE A 162 -25.22 -16.13 6.05
CA PHE A 162 -25.07 -16.71 4.73
C PHE A 162 -26.41 -17.19 4.14
N LYS A 163 -27.33 -17.70 4.97
CA LYS A 163 -28.67 -18.11 4.52
C LYS A 163 -29.57 -16.93 4.12
N THR A 164 -29.43 -15.77 4.77
CA THR A 164 -30.41 -14.68 4.63
C THR A 164 -29.91 -13.47 3.87
N ALA A 165 -28.60 -13.21 3.87
CA ALA A 165 -28.05 -11.96 3.40
C ALA A 165 -27.63 -11.98 1.92
N GLY A 166 -27.40 -13.16 1.33
CA GLY A 166 -26.89 -13.25 -0.05
C GLY A 166 -25.50 -12.60 -0.18
N VAL A 167 -24.59 -12.94 0.73
CA VAL A 167 -23.21 -12.41 0.77
C VAL A 167 -22.48 -12.69 -0.55
N LYS A 168 -21.84 -11.67 -1.12
CA LYS A 168 -21.16 -11.76 -2.43
C LYS A 168 -19.74 -12.29 -2.33
N SER A 169 -19.01 -11.90 -1.30
CA SER A 169 -17.63 -12.31 -1.03
C SER A 169 -17.31 -12.19 0.45
N VAL A 170 -16.29 -12.91 0.91
CA VAL A 170 -15.76 -12.79 2.27
C VAL A 170 -14.25 -12.57 2.24
N THR A 171 -13.78 -11.56 2.94
CA THR A 171 -12.36 -11.35 3.22
C THR A 171 -12.15 -11.49 4.73
N THR A 172 -11.23 -12.36 5.16
CA THR A 172 -10.90 -12.57 6.57
C THR A 172 -9.51 -12.02 6.87
N LEU A 173 -9.40 -11.03 7.74
CA LEU A 173 -8.14 -10.48 8.21
C LEU A 173 -7.80 -11.05 9.58
N ILE A 174 -6.64 -11.69 9.70
CA ILE A 174 -6.13 -12.23 10.95
C ILE A 174 -4.74 -11.71 11.27
N MET A 175 -4.35 -11.79 12.53
CA MET A 175 -2.95 -11.61 12.92
C MET A 175 -2.15 -12.91 12.71
N GLU A 176 -0.83 -12.81 12.57
CA GLU A 176 0.12 -13.95 12.47
C GLU A 176 0.14 -14.86 13.71
N VAL A 177 -0.43 -14.39 14.82
CA VAL A 177 -0.42 -15.11 16.11
C VAL A 177 -1.41 -16.27 16.14
N PRO A 178 -1.12 -17.34 16.91
CA PRO A 178 -1.93 -18.57 16.90
C PRO A 178 -3.38 -18.36 17.35
N CYS A 179 -3.65 -17.37 18.20
CA CYS A 179 -5.01 -17.11 18.68
C CYS A 179 -5.97 -16.68 17.56
N CYS A 180 -5.50 -16.10 16.44
CA CYS A 180 -6.37 -15.67 15.34
C CYS A 180 -6.64 -16.77 14.30
N SER A 181 -5.88 -17.87 14.32
CA SER A 181 -5.96 -18.97 13.34
C SER A 181 -7.35 -19.61 13.21
N GLY A 182 -8.18 -19.52 14.25
CA GLY A 182 -9.53 -20.10 14.27
C GLY A 182 -10.57 -19.30 13.49
N LEU A 183 -10.37 -17.99 13.30
CA LEU A 183 -11.39 -17.10 12.71
C LEU A 183 -11.77 -17.47 11.26
N PRO A 184 -10.83 -17.76 10.34
CA PRO A 184 -11.18 -18.20 8.99
C PRO A 184 -11.95 -19.53 8.98
N MET A 185 -11.59 -20.44 9.89
CA MET A 185 -12.28 -21.73 10.01
C MET A 185 -13.70 -21.59 10.54
N ILE A 186 -13.95 -20.64 11.44
CA ILE A 186 -15.30 -20.31 11.94
C ILE A 186 -16.19 -19.84 10.77
N VAL A 187 -15.69 -18.91 9.97
CA VAL A 187 -16.41 -18.40 8.79
C VAL A 187 -16.70 -19.54 7.82
N LYS A 188 -15.69 -20.38 7.52
CA LYS A 188 -15.84 -21.54 6.64
C LYS A 188 -16.90 -22.52 7.13
N LYS A 189 -16.88 -22.88 8.43
CA LYS A 189 -17.92 -23.74 9.03
C LYS A 189 -19.31 -23.10 8.97
N GLY A 190 -19.40 -21.77 9.07
CA GLY A 190 -20.63 -21.03 8.85
C GLY A 190 -21.17 -21.21 7.43
N MET A 191 -20.30 -21.11 6.42
CA MET A 191 -20.68 -21.38 5.01
C MET A 191 -21.13 -22.82 4.81
N GLU A 192 -20.37 -23.79 5.33
CA GLU A 192 -20.68 -25.22 5.27
C GLU A 192 -22.05 -25.52 5.90
N LYS A 193 -22.32 -25.00 7.09
CA LYS A 193 -23.62 -25.13 7.79
C LYS A 193 -24.77 -24.41 7.08
N ALA A 194 -24.45 -23.40 6.28
CA ALA A 194 -25.41 -22.72 5.43
C ALA A 194 -25.62 -23.40 4.07
N GLU A 195 -24.81 -24.41 3.75
CA GLU A 195 -24.80 -25.10 2.45
C GLU A 195 -24.60 -24.14 1.28
N VAL A 196 -23.76 -23.11 1.48
CA VAL A 196 -23.39 -22.14 0.44
C VAL A 196 -21.90 -22.17 0.14
N ASN A 197 -21.53 -21.72 -1.06
CA ASN A 197 -20.14 -21.52 -1.45
C ASN A 197 -19.95 -20.05 -1.84
N VAL A 198 -19.37 -19.26 -0.95
CA VAL A 198 -19.09 -17.83 -1.18
C VAL A 198 -17.59 -17.66 -1.41
N PRO A 199 -17.15 -16.90 -2.44
CA PRO A 199 -15.74 -16.62 -2.67
C PRO A 199 -15.08 -16.02 -1.42
N GLY A 200 -13.99 -16.65 -0.98
CA GLY A 200 -13.25 -16.29 0.23
C GLY A 200 -11.81 -15.85 -0.08
N LYS A 201 -11.32 -14.86 0.66
CA LYS A 201 -9.91 -14.46 0.74
C LYS A 201 -9.52 -14.39 2.22
N GLN A 202 -8.34 -14.83 2.57
CA GLN A 202 -7.72 -14.64 3.87
C GLN A 202 -6.45 -13.82 3.72
N VAL A 203 -6.25 -12.86 4.62
CA VAL A 203 -5.02 -12.07 4.71
C VAL A 203 -4.47 -12.16 6.13
N THR A 204 -3.16 -12.38 6.22
CA THR A 204 -2.43 -12.46 7.49
C THR A 204 -1.60 -11.20 7.70
N ILE A 205 -1.82 -10.53 8.83
CA ILE A 205 -1.13 -9.31 9.26
C ILE A 205 -0.11 -9.63 10.35
N SER A 206 1.13 -9.16 10.21
CA SER A 206 2.17 -9.32 11.22
C SER A 206 1.90 -8.48 12.47
N THR A 207 2.55 -8.81 13.57
CA THR A 207 2.57 -8.00 14.81
C THR A 207 3.23 -6.63 14.61
N ARG A 208 3.83 -6.37 13.44
CA ARG A 208 4.40 -5.10 13.01
C ARG A 208 3.56 -4.35 11.98
N GLY A 209 2.38 -4.88 11.61
CA GLY A 209 1.48 -4.22 10.67
C GLY A 209 1.80 -4.45 9.19
N GLU A 210 2.56 -5.49 8.87
CA GLU A 210 2.88 -5.87 7.50
C GLU A 210 1.95 -6.98 7.00
N ILE A 211 1.65 -7.01 5.70
CA ILE A 211 0.92 -8.12 5.08
C ILE A 211 1.92 -9.25 4.80
N LEU A 212 1.67 -10.44 5.38
CA LEU A 212 2.56 -11.60 5.23
C LEU A 212 2.10 -12.57 4.14
N GLU A 213 0.79 -12.80 4.03
CA GLU A 213 0.21 -13.80 3.13
C GLU A 213 -1.20 -13.39 2.71
N GLU A 214 -1.54 -13.66 1.44
CA GLU A 214 -2.89 -13.59 0.90
C GLU A 214 -3.26 -14.92 0.23
N ARG A 215 -4.35 -15.56 0.66
CA ARG A 215 -4.78 -16.87 0.15
C ARG A 215 -6.29 -17.02 0.01
#